data_AF-A0A7X6D0X7-F1
#
_entry.id   AF-A0A7X6D0X7-F1
#
_cell.length_a   1.000
_cell.length_b   1.000
_cell.length_c   1.000
_cell.angle_alpha   90.00
_cell.angle_beta   90.00
_cell.angle_gamma   90.00
#
_symmetry.space_group_name_H-M   'P 1'
#
loop_
_entity.id
_entity.type
_entity.pdbx_description
1 polymer ?
#
loop_
_entity_poly.entity_id
_entity_poly.type
_entity_poly.pdbx_seq_one_letter_code
_entity_poly.pdbx_strand_id
1 'polypeptide(L)'
;MARATRGAGAPGRPRESSPAPPAPDRAPYGDTVTSLNEDHREEPPARGQFGPEATVEIDPRRVRGARCTYAPEHDGEPDPGEVVWTWVPYEENDGRGKDRPVLVVAHEDGPGLLALQLTSRPRENDHEWFSLGTGPWDRQGRESWVDLDRVLRIHPQGMRREACALDRARFQAVAHRLQQLYGWS
;
A
#
# COMPACT_ATOMS: atom_id res chain seq x y z
N MET A 1 -12.69 7.53 -92.42
CA MET A 1 -13.33 8.24 -91.27
C MET A 1 -12.48 7.93 -90.04
N ALA A 2 -11.56 8.80 -89.59
CA ALA A 2 -11.77 9.98 -88.72
C ALA A 2 -12.47 9.58 -87.39
N ARG A 3 -12.03 9.92 -86.16
CA ARG A 3 -10.91 10.73 -85.61
C ARG A 3 -11.01 10.64 -84.06
N ALA A 4 -9.89 10.65 -83.33
CA ALA A 4 -9.72 11.20 -81.95
C ALA A 4 -8.26 10.95 -81.50
N THR A 5 -7.31 11.86 -81.73
CA THR A 5 -6.79 12.93 -80.85
C THR A 5 -5.96 12.49 -79.63
N ARG A 6 -4.72 13.01 -79.62
CA ARG A 6 -3.62 12.93 -78.65
C ARG A 6 -3.91 13.63 -77.32
N GLY A 7 -3.19 13.21 -76.28
CA GLY A 7 -2.87 13.99 -75.06
C GLY A 7 -1.64 13.41 -74.35
N ALA A 8 -0.67 14.25 -74.02
CA ALA A 8 0.68 13.95 -73.53
C ALA A 8 0.79 13.83 -72.00
N GLY A 9 1.87 13.19 -71.49
CA GLY A 9 2.25 13.20 -70.07
C GLY A 9 3.52 12.38 -69.80
N ALA A 10 4.58 13.03 -69.34
CA ALA A 10 5.96 12.53 -69.20
C ALA A 10 6.22 11.87 -67.82
N PRO A 11 7.39 11.22 -67.58
CA PRO A 11 7.62 10.34 -66.43
C PRO A 11 7.97 11.06 -65.12
N GLY A 12 7.63 10.43 -64.00
CA GLY A 12 7.77 10.93 -62.63
C GLY A 12 9.21 11.03 -62.09
N ARG A 13 9.41 11.95 -61.13
CA ARG A 13 10.65 12.21 -60.39
C ARG A 13 10.50 11.90 -58.89
N PRO A 14 11.62 11.73 -58.13
CA PRO A 14 11.63 11.18 -56.77
C PRO A 14 11.36 12.23 -55.66
N ARG A 15 11.03 11.73 -54.47
CA ARG A 15 10.75 12.49 -53.24
C ARG A 15 12.03 13.09 -52.62
N GLU A 16 11.99 14.38 -52.29
CA GLU A 16 13.01 15.10 -51.50
C GLU A 16 12.71 15.01 -49.99
N SER A 17 13.75 14.74 -49.20
CA SER A 17 13.78 14.76 -47.74
C SER A 17 14.42 16.06 -47.25
N SER A 18 13.82 16.73 -46.27
CA SER A 18 14.35 17.99 -45.70
C SER A 18 15.35 17.75 -44.55
N PRO A 19 16.43 18.54 -44.41
CA PRO A 19 17.51 18.35 -43.42
C PRO A 19 17.32 19.12 -42.09
N ALA A 20 18.01 18.65 -41.04
CA ALA A 20 18.03 19.22 -39.68
C ALA A 20 19.01 20.41 -39.51
N PRO A 21 18.76 21.34 -38.57
CA PRO A 21 19.65 22.48 -38.29
C PRO A 21 20.82 22.16 -37.30
N PRO A 22 21.87 23.02 -37.25
CA PRO A 22 23.21 22.67 -36.77
C PRO A 22 23.51 23.03 -35.31
N ALA A 23 24.63 22.51 -34.76
CA ALA A 23 25.23 22.88 -33.47
C ALA A 23 26.41 23.86 -33.66
N PRO A 24 26.67 24.76 -32.69
CA PRO A 24 27.96 24.78 -31.95
C PRO A 24 27.81 25.39 -30.51
N ASP A 25 28.75 25.50 -29.56
CA ASP A 25 30.16 25.16 -29.33
C ASP A 25 30.39 25.10 -27.78
N ARG A 26 31.54 24.60 -27.31
CA ARG A 26 31.86 24.32 -25.88
C ARG A 26 32.60 25.47 -25.14
N ALA A 27 32.10 25.81 -23.93
CA ALA A 27 32.78 26.35 -22.70
C ALA A 27 33.31 27.83 -22.69
N PRO A 28 33.46 28.55 -21.53
CA PRO A 28 33.81 28.04 -20.18
C PRO A 28 33.10 28.64 -18.94
N TYR A 29 33.48 28.08 -17.78
CA TYR A 29 33.16 28.36 -16.38
C TYR A 29 32.90 29.83 -15.98
N GLY A 30 31.87 30.02 -15.13
CA GLY A 30 31.66 31.22 -14.32
C GLY A 30 30.71 30.90 -13.16
N ASP A 31 31.25 30.87 -11.95
CA ASP A 31 30.56 30.59 -10.71
C ASP A 31 29.35 31.52 -10.49
N THR A 32 28.17 30.93 -10.33
CA THR A 32 27.09 31.57 -9.59
C THR A 32 26.41 30.49 -8.76
N VAL A 33 26.89 30.36 -7.53
CA VAL A 33 26.21 29.63 -6.47
C VAL A 33 24.88 30.36 -6.20
N THR A 34 23.83 29.97 -6.91
CA THR A 34 22.47 30.24 -6.45
C THR A 34 22.04 28.99 -5.71
N SER A 35 22.25 29.00 -4.39
CA SER A 35 21.59 28.07 -3.47
C SER A 35 20.08 28.15 -3.70
N LEU A 36 19.56 27.23 -4.49
CA LEU A 36 18.16 26.86 -4.41
C LEU A 36 18.05 25.95 -3.20
N ASN A 37 17.87 26.57 -2.04
CA ASN A 37 17.27 25.89 -0.90
C ASN A 37 15.87 25.49 -1.36
N GLU A 38 15.76 24.29 -1.92
CA GLU A 38 14.49 23.62 -2.18
C GLU A 38 13.84 23.37 -0.82
N ASP A 39 12.97 24.31 -0.48
CA ASP A 39 11.97 24.31 0.57
C ASP A 39 11.35 22.91 0.68
N HIS A 40 11.95 22.06 1.52
CA HIS A 40 11.36 20.81 1.98
C HIS A 40 10.14 21.21 2.80
N ARG A 41 9.00 21.35 2.12
CA ARG A 41 7.71 21.36 2.79
C ARG A 41 7.61 20.04 3.53
N GLU A 42 7.87 20.06 4.83
CA GLU A 42 7.57 18.94 5.72
C GLU A 42 6.08 18.67 5.54
N GLU A 43 5.74 17.61 4.79
CA GLU A 43 4.36 17.17 4.73
C GLU A 43 3.92 16.87 6.18
N PRO A 44 2.72 17.31 6.58
CA PRO A 44 2.22 17.00 7.91
C PRO A 44 2.24 15.48 8.11
N PRO A 45 2.60 15.02 9.31
CA PRO A 45 2.74 13.59 9.56
C PRO A 45 1.46 12.84 9.21
N ALA A 46 1.62 11.64 8.66
CA ALA A 46 0.48 10.82 8.30
C ALA A 46 -0.34 10.45 9.55
N ARG A 47 -1.68 10.35 9.42
CA ARG A 47 -2.53 9.78 10.47
C ARG A 47 -2.00 8.40 10.87
N GLY A 48 -1.93 8.16 12.17
CA GLY A 48 -1.36 6.93 12.72
C GLY A 48 0.17 6.87 12.72
N GLN A 49 0.89 7.92 12.31
CA GLN A 49 2.36 7.94 12.35
C GLN A 49 2.93 8.32 13.71
N PHE A 50 2.36 9.33 14.37
CA PHE A 50 2.84 9.85 15.65
C PHE A 50 1.68 10.21 16.58
N GLY A 51 2.01 10.46 17.85
CA GLY A 51 1.05 10.91 18.86
C GLY A 51 0.25 9.76 19.50
N PRO A 52 -0.82 10.07 20.24
CA PRO A 52 -1.61 9.08 20.98
C PRO A 52 -2.37 8.10 20.07
N GLU A 53 -2.53 8.45 18.79
CA GLU A 53 -3.25 7.67 17.78
C GLU A 53 -2.30 6.88 16.87
N ALA A 54 -1.00 6.87 17.20
CA ALA A 54 0.01 6.19 16.42
C ALA A 54 -0.24 4.69 16.38
N THR A 55 -0.02 4.10 15.20
CA THR A 55 0.07 2.64 15.07
C THR A 55 1.41 2.20 15.61
N VAL A 56 1.38 1.36 16.64
CA VAL A 56 2.59 0.87 17.33
C VAL A 56 2.60 -0.65 17.31
N GLU A 57 3.78 -1.22 17.13
CA GLU A 57 3.97 -2.65 17.29
C GLU A 57 3.97 -3.01 18.79
N ILE A 58 3.31 -4.12 19.13
CA ILE A 58 3.24 -4.61 20.50
C ILE A 58 3.61 -6.09 20.57
N ASP A 59 4.14 -6.51 21.72
CA ASP A 59 4.43 -7.93 21.96
C ASP A 59 3.10 -8.69 22.21
N PRO A 60 2.68 -9.61 21.31
CA PRO A 60 1.44 -10.37 21.46
C PRO A 60 1.38 -11.18 22.76
N ARG A 61 2.52 -11.59 23.30
CA ARG A 61 2.60 -12.38 24.54
C ARG A 61 2.32 -11.55 25.79
N ARG A 62 2.37 -10.22 25.69
CA ARG A 62 2.01 -9.28 26.77
C ARG A 62 0.54 -8.89 26.75
N VAL A 63 -0.16 -9.10 25.63
CA VAL A 63 -1.59 -8.92 25.53
C VAL A 63 -2.29 -10.04 26.30
N ARG A 64 -3.04 -9.67 27.34
CA ARG A 64 -3.76 -10.63 28.19
C ARG A 64 -5.24 -10.63 27.84
N GLY A 65 -5.77 -11.80 27.50
CA GLY A 65 -7.23 -11.99 27.33
C GLY A 65 -7.84 -11.25 26.14
N ALA A 66 -7.06 -10.98 25.08
CA ALA A 66 -7.62 -10.45 23.84
C ALA A 66 -8.72 -11.37 23.30
N ARG A 67 -9.84 -10.76 22.90
CA ARG A 67 -11.02 -11.46 22.41
C ARG A 67 -11.16 -11.31 20.90
N CYS A 68 -10.87 -12.37 20.17
CA CYS A 68 -10.98 -12.39 18.71
C CYS A 68 -12.44 -12.58 18.28
N THR A 69 -13.21 -11.50 18.33
CA THR A 69 -14.64 -11.51 17.97
C THR A 69 -14.79 -11.12 16.50
N TYR A 70 -15.66 -11.79 15.75
CA TYR A 70 -16.01 -11.37 14.39
C TYR A 70 -17.26 -10.49 14.41
N ALA A 71 -17.09 -9.20 14.18
CA ALA A 71 -18.17 -8.20 14.20
C ALA A 71 -17.88 -7.04 13.23
N PRO A 72 -17.65 -7.28 11.92
CA PRO A 72 -17.42 -6.19 10.98
C PRO A 72 -18.69 -5.36 10.75
N GLU A 73 -18.54 -4.04 10.69
CA GLU A 73 -19.61 -3.09 10.43
C GLU A 73 -19.11 -1.95 9.53
N HIS A 74 -19.77 -1.73 8.39
CA HIS A 74 -19.36 -0.70 7.43
C HIS A 74 -19.86 0.69 7.85
N ASP A 75 -19.32 1.23 8.94
CA ASP A 75 -19.67 2.54 9.49
C ASP A 75 -18.54 3.59 9.38
N GLY A 76 -17.37 3.18 8.88
CA GLY A 76 -16.20 4.02 8.73
C GLY A 76 -15.28 4.06 9.95
N GLU A 77 -15.57 3.27 10.99
CA GLU A 77 -14.65 2.94 12.07
C GLU A 77 -14.06 1.53 11.82
N PRO A 78 -12.86 1.22 12.35
CA PRO A 78 -12.29 -0.12 12.19
C PRO A 78 -12.92 -1.12 13.15
N ASP A 79 -13.43 -2.25 12.62
CA ASP A 79 -14.00 -3.31 13.46
C ASP A 79 -13.31 -4.68 13.33
N PRO A 80 -13.32 -5.52 14.40
CA PRO A 80 -12.83 -6.88 14.34
C PRO A 80 -13.47 -7.71 13.22
N GLY A 81 -12.63 -8.17 12.29
CA GLY A 81 -13.06 -8.83 11.06
C GLY A 81 -12.82 -8.02 9.79
N GLU A 82 -12.44 -6.75 9.92
CA GLU A 82 -12.21 -5.86 8.79
C GLU A 82 -10.74 -5.74 8.40
N VAL A 83 -10.53 -5.52 7.11
CA VAL A 83 -9.25 -5.06 6.57
C VAL A 83 -9.32 -3.56 6.40
N VAL A 84 -8.45 -2.85 7.11
CA VAL A 84 -8.35 -1.39 7.08
C VAL A 84 -6.94 -0.96 6.67
N TRP A 85 -6.81 0.27 6.18
CA TRP A 85 -5.52 0.86 5.85
C TRP A 85 -5.11 1.84 6.94
N THR A 86 -3.89 1.66 7.43
CA THR A 86 -3.26 2.53 8.41
C THR A 86 -1.81 2.78 8.03
N TRP A 87 -1.20 3.77 8.68
CA TRP A 87 0.25 3.88 8.70
C TRP A 87 0.83 2.72 9.51
N VAL A 88 1.81 2.00 8.96
CA VAL A 88 2.48 0.89 9.66
C VAL A 88 3.98 1.16 9.73
N PRO A 89 4.60 1.08 10.93
CA PRO A 89 6.02 1.35 11.08
C PRO A 89 6.85 0.34 10.31
N TYR A 90 8.05 0.74 9.90
CA TYR A 90 9.06 -0.26 9.56
C TYR A 90 9.60 -0.93 10.82
N GLU A 91 10.17 -2.12 10.69
CA GLU A 91 10.62 -2.95 11.82
C GLU A 91 11.77 -2.29 12.59
N GLU A 92 12.53 -1.43 11.92
CA GLU A 92 13.60 -0.62 12.51
C GLU A 92 13.09 0.39 13.54
N ASN A 93 11.78 0.69 13.53
CA ASN A 93 11.13 1.65 14.43
C ASN A 93 11.80 3.05 14.45
N ASP A 94 12.30 3.49 13.29
CA ASP A 94 13.03 4.76 13.13
C ASP A 94 12.10 5.95 12.78
N GLY A 95 10.80 5.81 13.02
CA GLY A 95 9.77 6.80 12.69
C GLY A 95 9.32 6.78 11.23
N ARG A 96 9.96 5.97 10.37
CA ARG A 96 9.49 5.70 9.01
C ARG A 96 8.51 4.53 9.00
N GLY A 97 7.68 4.54 7.98
CA GLY A 97 6.65 3.54 7.77
C GLY A 97 5.95 3.78 6.44
N LYS A 98 4.86 3.07 6.21
CA LYS A 98 4.05 3.26 5.01
C LYS A 98 2.61 2.83 5.24
N ASP A 99 1.76 3.29 4.33
CA ASP A 99 0.37 2.86 4.25
C ASP A 99 0.28 1.37 3.92
N ARG A 100 -0.40 0.59 4.76
CA ARG A 100 -0.59 -0.84 4.55
C ARG A 100 -1.98 -1.30 4.97
N PRO A 101 -2.51 -2.34 4.31
CA PRO A 101 -3.66 -3.06 4.83
C PRO A 101 -3.25 -3.84 6.09
N VAL A 102 -4.14 -3.82 7.09
CA VAL A 102 -4.05 -4.61 8.32
C VAL A 102 -5.41 -5.26 8.59
N LEU A 103 -5.42 -6.47 9.15
CA LEU A 103 -6.63 -7.15 9.59
C LEU A 103 -6.87 -6.84 11.06
N VAL A 104 -7.98 -6.22 11.39
CA VAL A 104 -8.39 -5.97 12.78
C VAL A 104 -8.90 -7.29 13.38
N VAL A 105 -8.37 -7.67 14.54
CA VAL A 105 -8.66 -8.96 15.17
C VAL A 105 -9.33 -8.85 16.52
N ALA A 106 -9.15 -7.76 17.27
CA ALA A 106 -9.76 -7.58 18.58
C ALA A 106 -9.79 -6.10 19.01
N HIS A 107 -10.68 -5.76 19.93
CA HIS A 107 -10.58 -4.51 20.69
C HIS A 107 -9.63 -4.66 21.88
N GLU A 108 -9.05 -3.55 22.32
CA GLU A 108 -8.37 -3.44 23.61
C GLU A 108 -9.24 -2.75 24.67
N ASP A 109 -8.74 -2.71 25.90
CA ASP A 109 -9.29 -1.84 26.92
C ASP A 109 -9.05 -0.38 26.53
N GLY A 110 -10.11 0.31 26.11
CA GLY A 110 -10.06 1.70 25.62
C GLY A 110 -10.33 1.81 24.11
N PRO A 111 -9.85 2.86 23.44
CA PRO A 111 -10.14 3.09 22.02
C PRO A 111 -9.22 2.32 21.07
N GLY A 112 -8.24 1.56 21.59
CA GLY A 112 -7.28 0.82 20.78
C GLY A 112 -7.87 -0.47 20.19
N LEU A 113 -7.33 -0.87 19.04
CA LEU A 113 -7.61 -2.17 18.43
C LEU A 113 -6.32 -2.91 18.12
N LEU A 114 -6.40 -4.23 18.14
CA LEU A 114 -5.33 -5.12 17.73
C LEU A 114 -5.53 -5.48 16.26
N ALA A 115 -4.46 -5.35 15.48
CA ALA A 115 -4.47 -5.66 14.07
C ALA A 115 -3.18 -6.38 13.64
N LEU A 116 -3.26 -7.11 12.54
CA LEU A 116 -2.16 -7.87 11.97
C LEU A 116 -1.78 -7.32 10.59
N GLN A 117 -0.49 -7.24 10.29
CA GLN A 117 -0.04 -6.72 9.00
C GLN A 117 -0.36 -7.68 7.84
N LEU A 118 -0.82 -7.14 6.71
CA LEU A 118 -0.95 -7.89 5.46
C LEU A 118 0.20 -7.63 4.48
N THR A 119 0.49 -8.62 3.64
CA THR A 119 1.38 -8.52 2.48
C THR A 119 0.89 -9.39 1.33
N SER A 120 1.10 -8.95 0.08
CA SER A 120 0.88 -9.79 -1.11
C SER A 120 2.19 -10.41 -1.64
N ARG A 121 3.28 -10.32 -0.87
CA ARG A 121 4.52 -11.04 -1.18
C ARG A 121 4.33 -12.50 -0.76
N PRO A 122 4.68 -13.49 -1.60
CA PRO A 122 4.60 -14.90 -1.22
C PRO A 122 5.37 -15.18 0.07
N ARG A 123 4.72 -15.90 0.99
CA ARG A 123 5.28 -16.33 2.29
C ARG A 123 5.13 -17.84 2.48
N GLU A 124 5.12 -18.57 1.38
CA GLU A 124 5.05 -20.03 1.39
C GLU A 124 6.18 -20.60 2.25
N ASN A 125 5.84 -21.49 3.19
CA ASN A 125 6.75 -22.12 4.17
C ASN A 125 7.23 -21.24 5.33
N ASP A 126 6.64 -20.06 5.52
CA ASP A 126 6.88 -19.23 6.68
C ASP A 126 5.77 -19.42 7.72
N HIS A 127 6.10 -20.04 8.86
CA HIS A 127 5.12 -20.48 9.87
C HIS A 127 4.50 -19.32 10.66
N GLU A 128 5.15 -18.16 10.62
CA GLU A 128 4.68 -16.90 11.21
C GLU A 128 3.61 -16.25 10.31
N TRP A 129 3.51 -16.66 9.05
CA TRP A 129 2.56 -16.12 8.08
C TRP A 129 1.41 -17.09 7.80
N PHE A 130 0.20 -16.54 7.69
CA PHE A 130 -1.00 -17.29 7.35
C PHE A 130 -1.57 -16.80 6.01
N SER A 131 -1.84 -17.71 5.07
CA SER A 131 -2.47 -17.34 3.78
C SER A 131 -3.93 -16.97 4.00
N LEU A 132 -4.29 -15.75 3.61
CA LEU A 132 -5.66 -15.26 3.54
C LEU A 132 -6.29 -15.51 2.16
N GLY A 133 -5.52 -15.96 1.18
CA GLY A 133 -5.96 -16.03 -0.21
C GLY A 133 -6.16 -14.64 -0.83
N THR A 134 -7.07 -14.55 -1.80
CA THR A 134 -7.38 -13.30 -2.52
C THR A 134 -8.63 -12.62 -1.95
N GLY A 135 -8.72 -11.30 -2.15
CA GLY A 135 -9.88 -10.52 -1.73
C GLY A 135 -9.82 -9.05 -2.12
N PRO A 136 -10.91 -8.30 -1.88
CA PRO A 136 -11.08 -6.92 -2.35
C PRO A 136 -10.12 -5.91 -1.71
N TRP A 137 -9.43 -6.28 -0.63
CA TRP A 137 -8.37 -5.47 -0.01
C TRP A 137 -7.14 -5.28 -0.92
N ASP A 138 -6.86 -6.22 -1.84
CA ASP A 138 -5.83 -6.05 -2.87
C ASP A 138 -6.50 -5.82 -4.22
N ARG A 139 -6.35 -4.61 -4.76
CA ARG A 139 -6.91 -4.21 -6.07
C ARG A 139 -6.41 -5.07 -7.23
N GLN A 140 -5.25 -5.71 -7.09
CA GLN A 140 -4.69 -6.62 -8.10
C GLN A 140 -5.19 -8.05 -7.94
N GLY A 141 -6.00 -8.34 -6.90
CA GLY A 141 -6.55 -9.67 -6.64
C GLY A 141 -5.49 -10.72 -6.33
N ARG A 142 -4.33 -10.31 -5.80
CA ARG A 142 -3.22 -11.23 -5.50
C ARG A 142 -3.49 -11.97 -4.19
N GLU A 143 -2.88 -13.14 -4.08
CA GLU A 143 -2.83 -13.86 -2.81
C GLU A 143 -2.15 -12.98 -1.76
N SER A 144 -2.78 -12.92 -0.59
CA SER A 144 -2.34 -12.13 0.55
C SER A 144 -2.09 -13.02 1.75
N TRP A 145 -1.13 -12.60 2.56
CA TRP A 145 -0.69 -13.26 3.77
C TRP A 145 -0.81 -12.29 4.94
N VAL A 146 -1.14 -12.82 6.11
CA VAL A 146 -1.16 -12.07 7.36
C VAL A 146 -0.03 -12.54 8.26
N ASP A 147 0.66 -11.58 8.88
CA ASP A 147 1.73 -11.80 9.85
C ASP A 147 1.13 -12.05 11.24
N LEU A 148 1.31 -13.25 11.78
CA LEU A 148 0.76 -13.62 13.08
C LEU A 148 1.63 -13.13 14.24
N ASP A 149 2.94 -12.96 14.05
CA ASP A 149 3.86 -12.48 15.09
C ASP A 149 3.88 -10.96 15.18
N ARG A 150 3.58 -10.27 14.08
CA ARG A 150 3.55 -8.81 14.04
C ARG A 150 2.19 -8.22 14.38
N VAL A 151 1.93 -8.12 15.68
CA VAL A 151 0.72 -7.47 16.21
C VAL A 151 0.92 -5.96 16.35
N LEU A 152 -0.02 -5.22 15.80
CA LEU A 152 -0.09 -3.76 15.83
C LEU A 152 -1.26 -3.33 16.72
N ARG A 153 -1.01 -2.36 17.60
CA ARG A 153 -2.07 -1.54 18.17
C ARG A 153 -2.35 -0.40 17.20
N ILE A 154 -3.60 -0.28 16.77
CA ILE A 154 -4.09 0.83 15.96
C ILE A 154 -5.13 1.64 16.73
N HIS A 155 -5.43 2.83 16.26
CA HIS A 155 -6.46 3.70 16.81
C HIS A 155 -7.44 4.10 15.69
N PRO A 156 -8.76 4.20 15.94
CA PRO A 156 -9.71 4.59 14.90
C PRO A 156 -9.38 5.91 14.22
N GLN A 157 -8.99 6.91 15.00
CA GLN A 157 -8.56 8.22 14.46
C GLN A 157 -7.23 8.16 13.66
N GLY A 158 -6.41 7.12 13.90
CA GLY A 158 -5.21 6.83 13.13
C GLY A 158 -5.47 6.05 11.83
N MET A 159 -6.66 5.46 11.69
CA MET A 159 -7.09 4.78 10.46
C MET A 159 -7.16 5.78 9.30
N ARG A 160 -6.76 5.33 8.11
CA ARG A 160 -6.77 6.15 6.89
C ARG A 160 -7.94 5.83 5.96
N ARG A 161 -8.30 4.55 5.85
CA ARG A 161 -9.54 4.11 5.17
C ARG A 161 -9.92 2.69 5.57
N GLU A 162 -11.20 2.43 5.58
CA GLU A 162 -11.72 1.07 5.53
C GLU A 162 -11.51 0.48 4.12
N ALA A 163 -11.34 -0.84 4.01
CA ALA A 163 -11.30 -1.52 2.71
C ALA A 163 -12.48 -2.49 2.53
N CYS A 164 -12.62 -3.46 3.44
CA CYS A 164 -13.67 -4.48 3.39
C CYS A 164 -13.67 -5.38 4.62
N ALA A 165 -14.77 -6.06 4.86
CA ALA A 165 -14.84 -7.22 5.76
C ALA A 165 -14.14 -8.46 5.16
N LEU A 166 -13.35 -9.15 5.97
CA LEU A 166 -12.90 -10.52 5.69
C LEU A 166 -14.07 -11.49 5.88
N ASP A 167 -14.10 -12.61 5.14
CA ASP A 167 -15.11 -13.63 5.42
C ASP A 167 -14.88 -14.28 6.80
N ARG A 168 -15.99 -14.67 7.44
CA ARG A 168 -15.99 -15.21 8.80
C ARG A 168 -15.10 -16.46 8.93
N ALA A 169 -15.02 -17.32 7.92
CA ALA A 169 -14.25 -18.56 8.01
C ALA A 169 -12.75 -18.28 8.03
N ARG A 170 -12.26 -17.37 7.18
CA ARG A 170 -10.86 -16.92 7.19
C ARG A 170 -10.50 -16.20 8.49
N PHE A 171 -11.39 -15.35 8.99
CA PHE A 171 -11.19 -14.70 10.29
C PHE A 171 -11.05 -15.73 11.42
N GLN A 172 -11.96 -16.71 11.49
CA GLN A 172 -11.91 -17.77 12.50
C GLN A 172 -10.63 -18.60 12.41
N ALA A 173 -10.11 -18.85 11.21
CA ALA A 173 -8.85 -19.55 11.04
C ALA A 173 -7.67 -18.75 11.61
N VAL A 174 -7.63 -17.43 11.39
CA VAL A 174 -6.63 -16.53 12.00
C VAL A 174 -6.79 -16.51 13.53
N ALA A 175 -8.00 -16.31 14.04
CA ALA A 175 -8.29 -16.29 15.47
C ALA A 175 -7.83 -17.60 16.16
N HIS A 176 -8.08 -18.75 15.53
CA HIS A 176 -7.64 -20.04 16.04
C HIS A 176 -6.11 -20.16 16.06
N ARG A 177 -5.39 -19.60 15.08
CA ARG A 177 -3.93 -19.55 15.11
C ARG A 177 -3.40 -18.65 16.23
N LEU A 178 -4.00 -17.49 16.45
CA LEU A 178 -3.65 -16.60 17.57
C LEU A 178 -3.91 -17.26 18.93
N GLN A 179 -5.00 -18.03 19.05
CA GLN A 179 -5.27 -18.84 20.22
C GLN A 179 -4.18 -19.89 20.48
N GLN A 180 -3.73 -20.60 19.44
CA GLN A 180 -2.66 -21.60 19.55
C GLN A 180 -1.30 -20.99 19.94
N LEU A 181 -0.99 -19.79 19.41
CA LEU A 181 0.30 -19.13 19.62
C LEU A 181 0.37 -18.37 20.95
N TYR A 182 -0.71 -17.67 21.32
CA TYR A 182 -0.70 -16.69 22.42
C TYR A 182 -1.80 -16.91 23.47
N GLY A 183 -2.68 -17.89 23.29
CA GLY A 183 -3.76 -18.19 24.24
C GLY A 183 -4.90 -17.17 24.25
N TRP A 184 -5.09 -16.44 23.15
CA TRP A 184 -6.23 -15.53 22.97
C TRP A 184 -7.55 -16.29 22.83
N SER A 185 -8.69 -15.65 23.09
CA SER A 185 -10.02 -16.29 23.18
C SER A 185 -11.01 -15.82 22.13
#